data_AF-A0A7C1NXS5-F1
#
_entry.id   AF-A0A7C1NXS5-F1
#
_cell.length_a   1.000
_cell.length_b   1.000
_cell.length_c   1.000
_cell.angle_alpha   90.00
_cell.angle_beta   90.00
_cell.angle_gamma   90.00
#
_symmetry.space_group_name_H-M   'P 1'
#
loop_
_entity.id
_entity.type
_entity.pdbx_description
1 polymer ?
#
loop_
_entity_poly.entity_id
_entity_poly.type
_entity_poly.pdbx_seq_one_letter_code
_entity_poly.pdbx_strand_id
1 'polypeptide(L)'
;MSETLELAILPFQLPFMQTAFGVTLMIAVPMALLSCLLVLKGWSLMGDAVSHAVLPGVVIAYIAGIPLAIGAFVAGLFCALLTGFIKENSRIKEDTAQALVLTVFFGAGIVLLTYINRTAAGGQTGLDRFLFGQSAGLLPADVWTLAGLAATVALVTGLFFKELALLCFDPDSGRSLGFPVHRLD
;
A
#
# COMPACT_ATOMS: atom_id res chain seq x y z
N MET A 1 41.78 -7.30 11.76
CA MET A 1 40.39 -6.85 11.92
C MET A 1 39.53 -7.73 11.04
N SER A 2 38.59 -8.45 11.64
CA SER A 2 38.00 -9.66 11.07
C SER A 2 37.16 -9.37 9.82
N GLU A 3 37.28 -10.21 8.79
CA GLU A 3 36.46 -10.17 7.57
C GLU A 3 34.95 -10.10 7.89
N THR A 4 34.54 -10.65 9.03
CA THR A 4 33.16 -10.55 9.55
C THR A 4 32.71 -9.13 9.86
N LEU A 5 33.62 -8.26 10.32
CA LEU A 5 33.32 -6.86 10.63
C LEU A 5 33.23 -6.03 9.35
N GLU A 6 34.07 -6.31 8.35
CA GLU A 6 33.96 -5.69 7.01
C GLU A 6 32.66 -6.09 6.32
N LEU A 7 32.29 -7.38 6.36
CA LEU A 7 31.00 -7.87 5.85
C LEU A 7 29.80 -7.22 6.56
N ALA A 8 29.90 -6.93 7.85
CA ALA A 8 28.84 -6.26 8.61
C ALA A 8 28.70 -4.76 8.28
N ILE A 9 29.79 -4.09 7.89
CA ILE A 9 29.81 -2.65 7.56
C ILE A 9 29.55 -2.40 6.06
N LEU A 10 29.84 -3.37 5.20
CA LEU A 10 29.57 -3.36 3.77
C LEU A 10 28.18 -2.80 3.38
N PRO A 11 27.06 -3.23 4.00
CA PRO A 11 25.74 -2.71 3.63
C PRO A 11 25.55 -1.22 3.92
N PHE A 12 26.30 -0.66 4.87
CA PHE A 12 26.24 0.77 5.19
C PHE A 12 27.11 1.63 4.28
N GLN A 13 28.00 1.03 3.48
CA GLN A 13 28.88 1.74 2.56
C GLN A 13 28.30 1.82 1.14
N LEU A 14 27.39 0.92 0.80
CA LEU A 14 26.79 0.86 -0.52
C LEU A 14 25.73 1.98 -0.70
N PRO A 15 25.87 2.89 -1.67
CA PRO A 15 25.00 4.04 -1.81
C PRO A 15 23.53 3.65 -2.03
N PHE A 16 23.27 2.58 -2.79
CA PHE A 16 21.90 2.08 -3.00
C PHE A 16 21.26 1.55 -1.70
N MET A 17 22.04 0.93 -0.81
CA MET A 17 21.54 0.46 0.49
C MET A 17 21.26 1.62 1.43
N GLN A 18 22.11 2.64 1.45
CA GLN A 18 21.85 3.87 2.22
C GLN A 18 20.53 4.54 1.77
N THR A 19 20.31 4.66 0.46
CA THR A 19 19.04 5.19 -0.07
C THR A 19 17.86 4.30 0.32
N ALA A 20 17.99 2.98 0.20
CA ALA A 20 16.94 2.04 0.60
C ALA A 20 16.59 2.15 2.10
N PHE A 21 17.58 2.23 2.99
CA PHE A 21 17.36 2.44 4.42
C PHE A 21 16.69 3.79 4.71
N GLY A 22 17.13 4.86 4.04
CA GLY A 22 16.51 6.18 4.17
C GLY A 22 15.03 6.17 3.79
N VAL A 23 14.71 5.62 2.61
CA VAL A 23 13.32 5.50 2.13
C VAL A 23 12.48 4.63 3.06
N THR A 24 13.02 3.50 3.52
CA THR A 24 12.30 2.59 4.43
C THR A 24 11.96 3.30 5.75
N LEU A 25 12.91 4.05 6.32
CA LEU A 25 12.68 4.82 7.54
C LEU A 25 11.63 5.92 7.33
N MET A 26 11.64 6.59 6.18
CA MET A 26 10.64 7.61 5.85
C MET A 26 9.22 7.05 5.74
N ILE A 27 9.07 5.85 5.15
CA ILE A 27 7.77 5.20 4.98
C ILE A 27 7.29 4.56 6.29
N ALA A 28 8.20 4.11 7.15
CA ALA A 28 7.87 3.50 8.43
C ALA A 28 7.03 4.42 9.34
N VAL A 29 7.25 5.74 9.29
CA VAL A 29 6.52 6.72 10.11
C VAL A 29 5.02 6.77 9.77
N PRO A 30 4.59 7.08 8.53
CA PRO A 30 3.16 7.06 8.20
C PRO A 30 2.55 5.66 8.32
N MET A 31 3.29 4.59 8.02
CA MET A 31 2.80 3.21 8.20
C MET A 31 2.50 2.90 9.67
N ALA A 32 3.37 3.27 10.61
CA ALA A 32 3.15 3.02 12.03
C ALA A 32 1.93 3.79 12.56
N LEU A 33 1.76 5.06 12.14
CA LEU A 33 0.61 5.88 12.52
C LEU A 33 -0.71 5.27 12.02
N LEU A 34 -0.77 4.93 10.74
CA LEU A 34 -1.97 4.33 10.15
C LEU A 34 -2.26 2.94 10.71
N SER A 35 -1.24 2.10 10.89
CA SER A 35 -1.42 0.73 11.41
C SER A 35 -2.07 0.72 12.79
N CYS A 36 -1.72 1.65 13.67
CA CYS A 36 -2.34 1.75 14.99
C CYS A 36 -3.85 2.03 14.90
N LEU A 37 -4.25 2.98 14.04
CA LEU A 37 -5.65 3.33 13.80
C LEU A 37 -6.43 2.18 13.13
N LEU A 38 -5.82 1.53 12.14
CA LEU A 38 -6.44 0.38 11.44
C LEU A 38 -6.71 -0.77 12.39
N VAL A 39 -5.79 -1.07 13.31
CA VAL A 39 -5.98 -2.12 14.32
C VAL A 39 -7.11 -1.76 15.28
N LEU A 40 -7.16 -0.51 15.75
CA LEU A 40 -8.24 -0.03 16.64
C LEU A 40 -9.62 -0.12 15.97
N LYS A 41 -9.70 0.12 14.66
CA LYS A 41 -10.93 0.04 13.87
C LYS A 41 -11.33 -1.40 13.50
N GLY A 42 -10.51 -2.40 13.83
CA GLY A 42 -10.74 -3.79 13.43
C GLY A 42 -10.37 -4.10 11.97
N TRP A 43 -9.67 -3.20 11.29
CA TRP A 43 -9.27 -3.33 9.87
C TRP A 43 -7.86 -3.93 9.72
N SER A 44 -7.51 -4.94 10.52
CA SER A 44 -6.14 -5.46 10.53
C SER A 44 -5.75 -6.14 9.20
N LEU A 45 -6.72 -6.74 8.48
CA LEU A 45 -6.52 -7.38 7.18
C LEU A 45 -6.51 -6.40 5.99
N MET A 46 -6.84 -5.13 6.21
CA MET A 46 -6.95 -4.15 5.11
C MET A 46 -5.62 -3.96 4.37
N GLY A 47 -4.50 -3.93 5.12
CA GLY A 47 -3.17 -3.76 4.53
C GLY A 47 -2.78 -4.92 3.61
N ASP A 48 -3.12 -6.15 4.00
CA ASP A 48 -2.88 -7.35 3.21
C ASP A 48 -3.78 -7.37 1.95
N ALA A 49 -5.07 -7.10 2.13
CA ALA A 49 -6.05 -7.00 1.06
C ALA A 49 -5.61 -6.01 -0.03
N VAL A 50 -5.22 -4.79 0.35
CA VAL A 50 -4.78 -3.76 -0.59
C VAL A 50 -3.49 -4.16 -1.29
N SER A 51 -2.50 -4.71 -0.59
CA SER A 51 -1.19 -5.06 -1.17
C SER A 51 -1.32 -6.08 -2.31
N HIS A 52 -2.21 -7.05 -2.16
CA HIS A 52 -2.47 -8.06 -3.19
C HIS A 52 -3.47 -7.60 -4.25
N ALA A 53 -4.43 -6.74 -3.89
CA ALA A 53 -5.39 -6.18 -4.84
C ALA A 53 -4.77 -5.17 -5.82
N VAL A 54 -3.60 -4.62 -5.48
CA VAL A 54 -2.82 -3.73 -6.35
C VAL A 54 -2.25 -4.45 -7.59
N LEU A 55 -1.97 -5.76 -7.49
CA LEU A 55 -1.34 -6.55 -8.56
C LEU A 55 -2.07 -6.45 -9.91
N PRO A 56 -3.39 -6.73 -10.04
CA PRO A 56 -4.09 -6.55 -11.31
C PRO A 56 -4.02 -5.11 -11.84
N GLY A 57 -4.03 -4.10 -10.97
CA GLY A 57 -3.94 -2.69 -11.37
C GLY A 57 -2.61 -2.34 -12.02
N VAL A 58 -1.51 -2.80 -11.42
CA VAL A 58 -0.15 -2.62 -11.97
C VAL A 58 -0.04 -3.30 -13.33
N VAL A 59 -0.58 -4.50 -13.45
CA VAL A 59 -0.56 -5.27 -14.70
C VAL A 59 -1.40 -4.58 -15.79
N ILE A 60 -2.58 -4.06 -15.46
CA ILE A 60 -3.41 -3.30 -16.42
C ILE A 60 -2.71 -2.00 -16.84
N ALA A 61 -2.12 -1.26 -15.90
CA ALA A 61 -1.37 -0.04 -16.22
C ALA A 61 -0.17 -0.32 -17.13
N TYR A 62 0.50 -1.46 -16.93
CA TYR A 62 1.56 -1.92 -17.82
C TYR A 62 1.05 -2.14 -19.25
N ILE A 63 -0.09 -2.82 -19.44
CA ILE A 63 -0.70 -3.03 -20.77
C ILE A 63 -1.09 -1.69 -21.41
N ALA A 64 -1.61 -0.75 -20.62
CA ALA A 64 -2.04 0.56 -21.09
C ALA A 64 -0.87 1.55 -21.34
N GLY A 65 0.36 1.22 -20.94
CA GLY A 65 1.52 2.11 -21.04
C GLY A 65 1.47 3.32 -20.10
N ILE A 66 0.68 3.25 -19.02
CA ILE A 66 0.51 4.31 -18.01
C ILE A 66 1.51 4.05 -16.85
N PRO A 67 1.98 5.09 -16.13
CA PRO A 67 2.83 4.90 -14.95
C PRO A 67 2.25 3.86 -13.96
N LEU A 68 3.07 2.87 -13.61
CA LEU A 68 2.68 1.73 -12.75
C LEU A 68 2.12 2.18 -11.40
N ALA A 69 2.65 3.27 -10.84
CA ALA A 69 2.18 3.87 -9.59
C ALA A 69 0.71 4.31 -9.64
N ILE A 70 0.24 4.81 -10.80
CA ILE A 70 -1.16 5.22 -10.98
C ILE A 70 -2.06 3.99 -11.02
N GLY A 71 -1.65 2.94 -11.75
CA GLY A 71 -2.36 1.67 -11.77
C GLY A 71 -2.50 1.05 -10.38
N ALA A 72 -1.41 1.08 -9.60
CA ALA A 72 -1.41 0.62 -8.23
C ALA A 72 -2.36 1.43 -7.35
N PHE A 73 -2.28 2.75 -7.41
CA PHE A 73 -3.12 3.64 -6.63
C PHE A 73 -4.61 3.45 -6.93
N VAL A 74 -4.98 3.40 -8.22
CA VAL A 74 -6.38 3.23 -8.64
C VAL A 74 -6.93 1.87 -8.22
N ALA A 75 -6.15 0.79 -8.37
CA ALA A 75 -6.59 -0.54 -7.93
C ALA A 75 -6.70 -0.65 -6.40
N GLY A 76 -5.76 -0.06 -5.66
CA GLY A 76 -5.84 -0.01 -4.20
C GLY A 76 -7.06 0.79 -3.71
N LEU A 77 -7.33 1.94 -4.34
CA LEU A 77 -8.52 2.75 -4.03
C LEU A 77 -9.80 1.99 -4.37
N PHE A 78 -9.87 1.35 -5.53
CA PHE A 78 -11.02 0.55 -5.92
C PHE A 78 -11.24 -0.64 -4.99
N CYS A 79 -10.17 -1.31 -4.55
CA CYS A 79 -10.24 -2.36 -3.53
C CYS A 79 -10.81 -1.83 -2.21
N ALA A 80 -10.34 -0.68 -1.74
CA ALA A 80 -10.81 -0.09 -0.49
C ALA A 80 -12.30 0.28 -0.56
N LEU A 81 -12.71 0.96 -1.65
CA LEU A 81 -14.10 1.33 -1.88
C LEU A 81 -15.02 0.12 -2.05
N LEU A 82 -14.58 -0.90 -2.79
CA LEU A 82 -15.36 -2.12 -2.99
C LEU A 82 -15.55 -2.87 -1.68
N THR A 83 -14.51 -2.95 -0.84
CA THR A 83 -14.59 -3.56 0.49
C THR A 83 -15.58 -2.79 1.38
N GLY A 84 -15.51 -1.45 1.40
CA GLY A 84 -16.46 -0.61 2.13
C GLY A 84 -17.90 -0.76 1.64
N PHE A 85 -18.10 -0.79 0.33
CA PHE A 85 -19.42 -1.00 -0.28
C PHE A 85 -20.01 -2.37 0.05
N ILE A 86 -19.19 -3.43 0.02
CA ILE A 86 -19.62 -4.79 0.38
C ILE A 86 -20.00 -4.85 1.86
N LYS A 87 -19.23 -4.20 2.73
CA LYS A 87 -19.55 -4.10 4.16
C LYS A 87 -20.90 -3.41 4.40
N GLU A 88 -21.16 -2.27 3.75
CA GLU A 88 -22.39 -1.50 3.99
C GLU A 88 -23.64 -2.17 3.39
N ASN A 89 -23.49 -2.86 2.26
CA ASN A 89 -24.62 -3.43 1.52
C ASN A 89 -24.85 -4.93 1.80
N SER A 90 -24.05 -5.59 2.63
CA SER A 90 -24.20 -7.02 2.94
C SER A 90 -24.03 -7.33 4.43
N ARG A 91 -24.55 -8.49 4.87
CA ARG A 91 -24.48 -8.96 6.27
C ARG A 91 -23.18 -9.71 6.62
N ILE A 92 -22.15 -9.60 5.77
CA ILE A 92 -20.87 -10.30 5.94
C ILE A 92 -19.92 -9.49 6.81
N LYS A 93 -19.08 -10.20 7.58
CA LYS A 93 -18.05 -9.57 8.42
C LYS A 93 -17.00 -8.87 7.56
N GLU A 94 -16.43 -7.78 8.06
CA GLU A 94 -15.40 -6.99 7.36
C GLU A 94 -14.21 -7.84 6.90
N ASP A 95 -13.67 -8.69 7.78
CA ASP A 95 -12.56 -9.59 7.46
C ASP A 95 -12.90 -10.51 6.28
N THR A 96 -14.16 -10.95 6.18
CA THR A 96 -14.63 -11.81 5.10
C THR A 96 -14.77 -11.04 3.78
N ALA A 97 -15.25 -9.80 3.84
CA ALA A 97 -15.31 -8.94 2.66
C ALA A 97 -13.90 -8.62 2.13
N GLN A 98 -12.96 -8.30 3.02
CA GLN A 98 -11.55 -8.06 2.68
C GLN A 98 -10.91 -9.31 2.05
N ALA A 99 -11.09 -10.49 2.65
CA ALA A 99 -10.56 -11.75 2.11
C ALA A 99 -11.17 -12.13 0.74
N LEU A 100 -12.45 -11.82 0.52
CA LEU A 100 -13.10 -12.03 -0.76
C LEU A 100 -12.49 -11.15 -1.85
N VAL A 101 -12.38 -9.85 -1.60
CA VAL A 101 -11.81 -8.88 -2.54
C VAL A 101 -10.36 -9.23 -2.84
N LEU A 102 -9.56 -9.51 -1.81
CA LEU A 102 -8.19 -10.02 -1.90
C LEU A 102 -8.08 -11.17 -2.90
N THR A 103 -8.85 -12.25 -2.66
CA THR A 103 -8.73 -13.50 -3.43
C THR A 103 -9.10 -13.29 -4.90
N VAL A 104 -10.16 -12.51 -5.16
CA VAL A 104 -10.62 -12.21 -6.52
C VAL A 104 -9.60 -11.38 -7.28
N PHE A 105 -9.11 -10.30 -6.68
CA PHE A 105 -8.17 -9.39 -7.35
C PHE A 105 -6.81 -10.04 -7.55
N PHE A 106 -6.30 -10.73 -6.55
CA PHE A 106 -5.04 -11.44 -6.65
C PHE A 106 -5.10 -12.53 -7.74
N GLY A 107 -6.16 -13.35 -7.72
CA GLY A 107 -6.38 -14.36 -8.76
C GLY A 107 -6.47 -13.76 -10.16
N ALA A 108 -7.24 -12.68 -10.33
CA ALA A 108 -7.33 -11.95 -11.59
C ALA A 108 -5.97 -11.42 -12.04
N GLY A 109 -5.21 -10.80 -11.13
CA GLY A 109 -3.89 -10.27 -11.42
C GLY A 109 -2.90 -11.34 -11.86
N ILE A 110 -2.89 -12.51 -11.21
CA ILE A 110 -2.04 -13.65 -11.60
C ILE A 110 -2.41 -14.18 -12.99
N VAL A 111 -3.71 -14.26 -13.31
CA VAL A 111 -4.17 -14.65 -14.66
C VAL A 111 -3.70 -13.66 -15.71
N LEU A 112 -3.86 -12.36 -15.48
CA LEU A 112 -3.38 -11.32 -16.39
C LEU A 112 -1.86 -11.36 -16.56
N LEU A 113 -1.12 -11.51 -15.45
CA LEU A 113 0.33 -11.62 -15.46
C LEU A 113 0.79 -12.84 -16.27
N THR A 114 0.12 -13.98 -16.11
CA THR A 114 0.42 -15.20 -16.87
C THR A 114 0.12 -15.01 -18.36
N TYR A 115 -0.97 -14.34 -18.70
CA TYR A 115 -1.34 -14.05 -20.09
C TYR A 115 -0.31 -13.16 -20.79
N ILE A 116 0.15 -12.09 -20.13
CA ILE A 116 1.18 -11.20 -20.68
C ILE A 116 2.50 -11.94 -20.86
N ASN A 117 2.94 -12.71 -19.86
CA ASN A 117 4.19 -13.47 -19.95
C ASN A 117 4.19 -14.50 -21.11
N ARG A 118 3.02 -15.02 -21.49
CA ARG A 118 2.89 -15.93 -22.65
C ARG A 118 2.80 -15.21 -23.99
N THR A 119 2.19 -14.02 -24.04
CA THR A 119 1.87 -13.31 -25.28
C THR A 119 2.98 -12.33 -25.68
N ALA A 120 3.68 -11.74 -24.71
CA ALA A 120 4.86 -10.92 -24.94
C ALA A 120 6.05 -11.84 -25.28
N ALA A 121 6.21 -12.15 -26.56
CA ALA A 121 7.36 -12.87 -27.08
C ALA A 121 8.65 -12.11 -26.75
N GLY A 122 9.40 -12.61 -25.75
CA GLY A 122 10.80 -12.25 -25.53
C GLY A 122 11.02 -11.04 -24.63
N GLY A 123 11.11 -11.27 -23.32
CA GLY A 123 11.83 -10.37 -22.42
C GLY A 123 11.13 -10.26 -21.07
N GLN A 124 11.82 -10.74 -20.03
CA GLN A 124 11.56 -10.38 -18.64
C GLN A 124 11.23 -8.88 -18.58
N THR A 125 9.96 -8.52 -18.46
CA THR A 125 9.45 -7.15 -18.67
C THR A 125 9.91 -6.17 -17.58
N GLY A 126 10.80 -6.60 -16.69
CA GLY A 126 11.15 -5.89 -15.46
C GLY A 126 9.99 -5.82 -14.47
N LEU A 127 8.79 -6.28 -14.85
CA LEU A 127 7.59 -6.23 -14.03
C LEU A 127 7.75 -7.09 -12.78
N ASP A 128 8.37 -8.27 -12.90
CA ASP A 128 8.71 -9.10 -11.74
C ASP A 128 9.67 -8.35 -10.80
N ARG A 129 10.68 -7.65 -11.34
CA ARG A 129 11.65 -6.89 -10.53
C ARG A 129 11.00 -5.70 -9.82
N PHE A 130 10.00 -5.09 -10.43
CA PHE A 130 9.19 -4.03 -9.83
C PHE A 130 8.23 -4.59 -8.75
N LEU A 131 7.51 -5.67 -9.06
CA LEU A 131 6.57 -6.33 -8.14
C LEU A 131 7.27 -6.93 -6.92
N PHE A 132 8.48 -7.45 -7.08
CA PHE A 132 9.31 -7.98 -5.99
C PHE A 132 10.18 -6.91 -5.30
N GLY A 133 10.05 -5.63 -5.69
CA GLY A 133 10.63 -4.50 -4.97
C GLY A 133 12.15 -4.48 -4.94
N GLN A 134 12.81 -4.44 -6.10
CA GLN A 134 14.26 -4.22 -6.14
C GLN A 134 14.63 -2.80 -5.68
N SER A 135 15.05 -2.69 -4.42
CA SER A 135 15.55 -1.45 -3.81
C SER A 135 16.81 -0.88 -4.49
N ALA A 136 17.56 -1.71 -5.21
CA ALA A 136 18.73 -1.31 -5.99
C ALA A 136 18.40 -0.47 -7.23
N GLY A 137 17.12 -0.37 -7.63
CA GLY A 137 16.68 0.34 -8.82
C GLY A 137 16.01 1.70 -8.57
N LEU A 138 15.98 2.21 -7.34
CA LEU A 138 15.34 3.51 -7.07
C LEU A 138 16.10 4.65 -7.73
N LEU A 139 15.43 5.43 -8.58
CA LEU A 139 15.99 6.69 -9.06
C LEU A 139 15.85 7.77 -7.98
N PRO A 140 16.73 8.79 -7.97
CA PRO A 140 16.59 9.94 -7.08
C PRO A 140 15.21 10.63 -7.18
N ALA A 141 14.60 10.64 -8.37
CA ALA A 141 13.26 11.17 -8.57
C ALA A 141 12.18 10.36 -7.82
N ASP A 142 12.30 9.04 -7.77
CA ASP A 142 11.36 8.18 -7.05
C ASP A 142 11.41 8.45 -5.55
N VAL A 143 12.61 8.70 -5.01
CA VAL A 143 12.82 9.05 -3.60
C VAL A 143 12.07 10.33 -3.23
N TRP A 144 12.15 11.37 -4.06
CA TRP A 144 11.41 12.62 -3.81
C TRP A 144 9.89 12.44 -3.91
N THR A 145 9.45 11.60 -4.84
CA THR A 145 8.02 11.29 -5.02
C THR A 145 7.47 10.52 -3.80
N LEU A 146 8.21 9.51 -3.34
CA LEU A 146 7.92 8.73 -2.13
C LEU A 146 7.95 9.61 -0.88
N ALA A 147 8.94 10.51 -0.77
CA ALA A 147 9.05 11.47 0.33
C ALA A 147 7.82 12.40 0.37
N GLY A 148 7.41 12.94 -0.77
CA GLY A 148 6.21 13.78 -0.88
C GLY A 148 4.94 13.03 -0.49
N LEU A 149 4.79 11.78 -0.93
CA LEU A 149 3.64 10.94 -0.57
C LEU A 149 3.63 10.62 0.93
N ALA A 150 4.75 10.17 1.47
CA ALA A 150 4.90 9.84 2.90
C ALA A 150 4.63 11.06 3.79
N ALA A 151 5.17 12.23 3.42
CA ALA A 151 4.92 13.48 4.14
C ALA A 151 3.45 13.89 4.06
N THR A 152 2.80 13.75 2.89
CA THR A 152 1.37 14.05 2.72
C THR A 152 0.51 13.15 3.60
N VAL A 153 0.78 11.84 3.60
CA VAL A 153 0.03 10.88 4.43
C VAL A 153 0.25 11.15 5.91
N ALA A 154 1.49 11.40 6.34
CA ALA A 154 1.80 11.73 7.72
C ALA A 154 1.15 13.05 8.15
N LEU A 155 1.16 14.08 7.30
CA LEU A 155 0.55 15.37 7.56
C LEU A 155 -0.97 15.25 7.69
N VAL A 156 -1.64 14.58 6.74
CA VAL A 156 -3.09 14.38 6.79
C VAL A 156 -3.47 13.58 8.04
N THR A 157 -2.77 12.47 8.31
CA THR A 157 -3.04 11.64 9.49
C THR A 157 -2.79 12.42 10.79
N GLY A 158 -1.75 13.25 10.84
CA GLY A 158 -1.44 14.09 12.01
C GLY A 158 -2.43 15.22 12.23
N LEU A 159 -2.87 15.89 11.16
CA LEU A 159 -3.87 16.97 11.22
C LEU A 159 -5.22 16.45 11.68
N PHE A 160 -5.65 15.30 11.15
CA PHE A 160 -6.93 14.66 11.47
C PHE A 160 -6.84 13.62 12.59
N PHE A 161 -5.75 13.59 13.36
CA PHE A 161 -5.52 12.55 14.36
C PHE A 161 -6.63 12.53 15.42
N LYS A 162 -7.14 13.70 15.81
CA LYS A 162 -8.20 13.81 16.82
C LYS A 162 -9.52 13.24 16.30
N GLU A 163 -9.86 13.57 15.07
CA GLU A 163 -11.07 13.13 14.39
C GLU A 163 -11.03 11.63 14.08
N LEU A 164 -9.89 11.12 13.61
CA LEU A 164 -9.65 9.70 13.35
C LEU A 164 -9.66 8.87 14.65
N ALA A 165 -9.04 9.37 15.72
CA ALA A 165 -9.09 8.72 17.02
C ALA A 165 -10.52 8.68 17.57
N LEU A 166 -11.27 9.78 17.47
CA LEU A 166 -12.68 9.84 17.89
C LEU A 166 -13.52 8.81 17.11
N LEU A 167 -13.30 8.69 15.80
CA LEU A 167 -13.97 7.70 14.96
C LEU A 167 -13.68 6.25 15.39
N CYS A 168 -12.44 5.97 15.80
CA CYS A 168 -12.03 4.62 16.20
C CYS A 168 -12.51 4.23 17.61
N PHE A 169 -12.56 5.17 18.55
CA PHE A 169 -12.90 4.87 19.95
C PHE A 169 -14.38 5.03 20.28
N ASP A 170 -15.05 6.06 19.76
CA ASP A 170 -16.46 6.33 20.07
C ASP A 170 -17.17 7.10 18.93
N PRO A 171 -17.55 6.38 17.86
CA PRO A 171 -18.24 6.99 16.72
C PRO A 171 -19.62 7.58 17.09
N ASP A 172 -20.27 7.10 18.15
CA ASP A 172 -21.58 7.60 18.60
C ASP A 172 -21.44 8.92 19.39
N SER A 173 -20.41 9.04 20.22
CA SER A 173 -20.04 10.34 20.82
C SER A 173 -19.67 11.37 19.74
N GLY A 174 -18.96 10.96 18.67
CA GLY A 174 -18.67 11.83 17.54
C GLY A 174 -19.91 12.37 16.82
N ARG A 175 -20.95 11.53 16.66
CA ARG A 175 -22.24 11.94 16.08
C ARG A 175 -22.99 12.94 16.96
N SER A 176 -22.94 12.78 18.28
CA SER A 176 -23.59 13.72 19.22
C SER A 176 -22.87 15.08 19.30
N LEU A 177 -21.56 15.12 19.05
CA LEU A 177 -20.76 16.34 18.92
C LEU A 177 -20.91 17.05 17.57
N GLY A 178 -21.69 16.50 16.63
CA GLY A 178 -21.96 17.11 15.32
C GLY A 178 -20.89 16.85 14.25
N PHE A 179 -19.95 15.94 14.48
CA PHE A 179 -18.99 15.55 13.45
C PHE A 179 -19.67 14.71 12.36
N PRO A 180 -19.39 14.96 11.06
CA PRO A 180 -19.95 14.17 9.97
C PRO A 180 -19.20 12.83 9.86
N VAL A 181 -19.51 11.91 10.77
CA VAL A 181 -18.88 10.59 10.90
C VAL A 181 -18.86 9.79 9.58
N HIS A 182 -19.89 9.92 8.73
CA HIS A 182 -19.95 9.22 7.43
C HIS A 182 -19.08 9.86 6.33
N ARG A 183 -18.59 11.11 6.49
CA ARG A 183 -17.65 11.74 5.55
C ARG A 183 -16.19 11.59 5.98
N LEU A 184 -15.97 11.18 7.23
CA LEU A 184 -14.67 10.96 7.87
C LEU A 184 -14.21 9.49 7.75
N ASP A 185 -15.15 8.57 7.52
CA ASP A 185 -14.92 7.15 7.22
C ASP A 185 -14.66 6.96 5.71
#